data_AF-A0A3D3JZC6-F1
#
_entry.id   AF-A0A3D3JZC6-F1
#
_cell.length_a   1.000
_cell.length_b   1.000
_cell.length_c   1.000
_cell.angle_alpha   90.00
_cell.angle_beta   90.00
_cell.angle_gamma   90.00
#
_symmetry.space_group_name_H-M   'P 1'
#
loop_
_entity.id
_entity.type
_entity.pdbx_description
1 polymer ?
#
loop_
_entity_poly.entity_id
_entity_poly.type
_entity_poly.pdbx_seq_one_letter_code
_entity_poly.pdbx_strand_id
1 'polypeptide(L)' 'PFEGISEKHVIIDLIYNPNSTARIKRPAENVAKTVNGFYMLEQQAEKNWEIWNFQKK' A
#
# COMPACT_ATOMS: atom_id res chain seq x y z
N PRO A 1 17.77 -10.33 5.17
CA PRO A 1 16.97 -9.18 4.65
C PRO A 1 15.59 -9.02 5.32
N PHE A 2 14.81 -10.10 5.47
CA PHE A 2 13.55 -10.08 6.23
C PHE A 2 13.77 -10.16 7.74
N GLU A 3 14.91 -10.68 8.18
CA GLU A 3 15.31 -10.80 9.60
C GLU A 3 15.60 -9.45 10.28
N GLY A 4 15.75 -8.37 9.51
CA GLY A 4 15.90 -7.01 10.04
C GLY A 4 14.58 -6.26 10.18
N ILE A 5 13.47 -6.87 9.74
CA ILE A 5 12.13 -6.29 9.87
C ILE A 5 11.65 -6.55 11.30
N SER A 6 11.22 -5.49 11.95
CA SER A 6 10.63 -5.51 13.29
C SER A 6 9.28 -4.80 13.26
N GLU A 7 8.53 -4.87 14.37
CA GLU A 7 7.22 -4.22 14.51
C GLU A 7 7.24 -2.70 14.29
N LYS A 8 8.44 -2.10 14.36
CA LYS A 8 8.68 -0.67 14.08
C LYS A 8 8.63 -0.34 12.59
N HIS A 9 8.70 -1.34 11.71
CA HIS A 9 8.68 -1.16 10.27
C HIS A 9 7.27 -1.31 9.73
N VAL A 10 6.91 -0.41 8.81
CA VAL A 10 5.68 -0.50 8.03
C VAL A 10 6.05 -0.99 6.65
N ILE A 11 5.39 -2.06 6.20
CA ILE A 11 5.58 -2.62 4.86
C ILE A 11 4.39 -2.24 4.02
N ILE A 12 4.66 -1.52 2.93
CA ILE A 12 3.66 -1.15 1.94
C ILE A 12 3.89 -2.02 0.71
N ASP A 13 2.92 -2.86 0.37
CA ASP A 13 2.90 -3.58 -0.90
C ASP A 13 2.10 -2.76 -1.91
N LEU A 14 2.67 -2.44 -3.07
CA LEU A 14 1.98 -1.69 -4.12
C LEU A 14 1.06 -2.57 -4.97
N ILE A 15 1.17 -3.89 -4.85
CA ILE A 15 0.30 -4.83 -5.55
C ILE A 15 -1.06 -4.86 -4.83
N TYR A 16 -2.12 -4.51 -5.56
CA TYR A 16 -3.49 -4.50 -5.05
C TYR A 16 -4.29 -5.74 -5.46
N ASN A 17 -3.90 -6.44 -6.53
CA ASN A 17 -4.57 -7.64 -7.01
C ASN A 17 -3.54 -8.73 -7.30
N PRO A 18 -3.53 -9.86 -6.57
CA PRO A 18 -4.47 -10.28 -5.53
C PRO A 18 -4.33 -9.48 -4.21
N ASN A 19 -5.42 -9.34 -3.45
CA ASN A 19 -5.51 -8.53 -2.22
C ASN A 19 -4.46 -8.84 -1.14
N SER A 20 -3.88 -10.04 -1.16
CA SER A 20 -2.77 -10.45 -0.29
C SER A 20 -1.77 -11.25 -1.11
N THR A 21 -0.63 -10.64 -1.42
CA THR A 21 0.46 -11.35 -2.11
C THR A 21 1.22 -12.24 -1.13
N ALA A 22 1.85 -13.30 -1.64
CA ALA A 22 2.71 -14.17 -0.82
C ALA A 22 3.89 -13.41 -0.14
N ARG A 23 4.21 -12.20 -0.61
CA ARG A 23 5.20 -11.30 0.01
C ARG A 23 4.73 -10.72 1.34
N ILE A 24 3.42 -10.57 1.56
CA ILE A 24 2.83 -10.03 2.80
C ILE A 24 2.77 -11.10 3.89
N LYS A 25 2.70 -12.39 3.53
CA LYS A 25 2.53 -13.48 4.51
C LYS A 25 3.75 -13.69 5.42
N ARG A 26 4.98 -13.60 4.89
CA ARG A 26 6.21 -13.81 5.69
C ARG A 26 6.49 -12.72 6.74
N PRO A 27 6.28 -11.43 6.45
CA PRO A 27 6.45 -10.37 7.46
C PRO A 27 5.23 -10.19 8.37
N ALA A 28 4.02 -10.51 7.91
CA ALA A 28 2.81 -10.45 8.76
C ALA A 28 2.84 -11.49 9.89
N GLU A 29 3.50 -12.63 9.67
CA GLU A 29 3.81 -13.60 10.74
C GLU A 29 4.77 -13.02 11.80
N ASN A 30 5.54 -11.98 11.44
CA ASN A 30 6.48 -11.28 12.31
C ASN A 30 6.06 -9.81 12.54
N VAL A 31 4.84 -9.60 13.03
CA VAL A 31 4.37 -8.39 13.75
C VAL A 31 4.49 -7.02 13.04
N ALA A 32 5.01 -6.95 11.83
CA ALA A 32 5.14 -5.71 11.07
C ALA A 32 3.76 -5.28 10.54
N LYS A 33 3.42 -3.99 10.70
CA LYS A 33 2.21 -3.41 10.11
C LYS A 33 2.32 -3.48 8.59
N THR A 34 1.41 -4.20 7.94
CA THR A 34 1.36 -4.31 6.49
C THR A 34 0.17 -3.55 5.93
N VAL A 35 0.40 -2.80 4.85
CA VAL A 35 -0.61 -2.03 4.12
C VAL A 35 -0.55 -2.46 2.65
N ASN A 36 -1.69 -2.74 2.05
CA ASN A 36 -1.78 -3.12 0.63
C ASN A 36 -1.91 -1.88 -0.28
N GLY A 37 -1.75 -2.10 -1.58
CA GLY A 37 -1.68 -1.02 -2.57
C GLY A 37 -3.03 -0.38 -2.87
N PHE A 38 -4.11 -0.92 -2.32
CA PHE A 38 -5.47 -0.48 -2.61
C PHE A 38 -5.70 0.98 -2.19
N TYR A 39 -5.24 1.35 -0.99
CA TYR A 39 -5.35 2.73 -0.51
C TYR A 39 -4.60 3.70 -1.43
N MET A 40 -3.40 3.31 -1.91
CA MET A 40 -2.67 4.14 -2.87
C MET A 40 -3.41 4.28 -4.20
N LEU A 41 -4.03 3.19 -4.70
CA LEU A 41 -4.81 3.20 -5.95
C LEU A 41 -6.03 4.13 -5.88
N GLU A 42 -6.68 4.20 -4.72
CA GLU A 42 -7.79 5.12 -4.48
C GLU A 42 -7.30 6.57 -4.43
N GLN A 43 -6.28 6.87 -3.62
CA GLN A 43 -5.78 8.23 -3.45
C GLN A 43 -5.22 8.84 -4.74
N GLN A 44 -4.58 8.04 -5.60
CA GLN A 44 -4.12 8.53 -6.91
C GLN A 44 -5.28 8.83 -7.86
N ALA A 45 -6.39 8.10 -7.79
CA ALA A 45 -7.59 8.40 -8.57
C ALA A 45 -8.26 9.69 -8.11
N GLU A 46 -8.43 9.86 -6.78
CA GLU A 46 -8.96 11.10 -6.19
C GLU A 46 -8.10 12.31 -6.55
N LYS A 47 -6.77 12.18 -6.47
CA LYS A 47 -5.89 13.31 -6.81
C LYS A 47 -5.94 13.70 -8.29
N ASN A 48 -6.02 12.71 -9.17
CA ASN A 48 -6.21 12.96 -10.60
C ASN A 48 -7.57 13.60 -10.89
N TRP A 49 -8.62 13.15 -10.19
CA TRP A 49 -9.95 13.72 -10.28
C TRP A 49 -9.98 15.19 -9.85
N GLU A 50 -9.30 15.54 -8.74
CA GLU A 50 -9.14 16.93 -8.32
C GLU A 50 -8.50 17.78 -9.41
N ILE A 51 -7.39 17.32 -10.00
CA ILE A 51 -6.66 18.05 -11.05
C ILE A 51 -7.56 18.31 -12.27
N TRP A 52 -8.27 17.28 -12.75
CA TRP A 52 -9.13 17.41 -13.93
C TRP A 52 -10.37 18.29 -13.70
N ASN A 53 -10.92 18.31 -12.48
CA ASN A 53 -12.07 19.16 -12.17
C ASN A 53 -11.69 20.60 -11.83
N PHE A 54 -10.48 20.85 -11.33
CA PHE A 54 -10.00 22.21 -11.06
C PHE A 54 -9.77 23.03 -12.34
N GLN A 55 -9.42 22.38 -13.46
CA GLN A 55 -9.22 23.03 -14.76
C GLN A 55 -10.52 23.51 -15.45
N LYS A 56 -11.70 23.22 -14.88
CA LYS A 56 -13.00 23.64 -15.44
C LYS A 56 -13.52 24.99 -14.91
N LYS A 57 -12.70 25.76 -14.19
CA LYS A 57 -13.05 27.12 -13.72
C LYS A 57 -12.46 28.21 -14.60
#